data_AF-A0A257XMB0-F1
#
_entry.id   AF-A0A257XMB0-F1
#
_cell.length_a   1.000
_cell.length_b   1.000
_cell.length_c   1.000
_cell.angle_alpha   90.00
_cell.angle_beta   90.00
_cell.angle_gamma   90.00
#
_symmetry.space_group_name_H-M   'P 1'
#
loop_
_entity.id
_entity.type
_entity.pdbx_description
1 polymer ?
#
loop_
_entity_poly.entity_id
_entity_poly.type
_entity_poly.pdbx_seq_one_letter_code
_entity_poly.pdbx_strand_id
1 'polypeptide(L)'
;MRALLHNLLAGLRLATFFPLHSTDFRVSIRQLAALLLVEFALGLGISLAMLDGAGRFNPDAVVQALAAVTLTLAVAALLAAWLRTPALLLGYAVATTAMAPMLLAYTYGGYALWERLDPDLDDWVWTLLWLALVTALQMRAVRLWVPLGFLRRATVELLLVGVLIFQLWLPQQDAWIADAPEADASVLDTGGHEALLYQQRGVLDGTLNALQAQRPDVSDLYFVGFAGYGWQDVFMKEMNTVRALFDSRFDTRGRSLALLNSTQTQSGVPIATTTALQAALA
;
A
#
# COMPACT_ATOMS: atom_id res chain seq x y z
N MET A 1 -0.51 19.58 30.05
CA MET A 1 -1.43 18.41 30.04
C MET A 1 -2.90 18.80 29.89
N ARG A 2 -3.50 19.63 30.76
CA ARG A 2 -4.93 20.00 30.63
C ARG A 2 -5.32 20.55 29.25
N ALA A 3 -4.55 21.49 28.70
CA ALA A 3 -4.83 22.07 27.37
C ALA A 3 -4.79 21.03 26.23
N LEU A 4 -3.89 20.06 26.31
CA LEU A 4 -3.76 18.97 25.32
C LEU A 4 -5.01 18.09 25.32
N LEU A 5 -5.47 17.68 26.51
CA LEU A 5 -6.70 16.91 26.67
C LEU A 5 -7.94 17.67 26.15
N HIS A 6 -8.00 18.98 26.36
CA HIS A 6 -9.10 19.79 25.82
C HIS A 6 -9.09 19.77 24.28
N ASN A 7 -7.91 19.93 23.66
CA ASN A 7 -7.80 19.85 22.21
C ASN A 7 -8.16 18.46 21.69
N LEU A 8 -7.72 17.38 22.34
CA LEU A 8 -8.08 16.01 21.95
C LEU A 8 -9.58 15.75 22.07
N LEU A 9 -10.24 16.25 23.12
CA LEU A 9 -11.70 16.17 23.26
C LEU A 9 -12.44 17.00 22.19
N ALA A 10 -11.92 18.18 21.85
CA ALA A 10 -12.44 18.99 20.75
C ALA A 10 -12.25 18.28 19.40
N GLY A 11 -11.11 17.61 19.20
CA GLY A 11 -10.82 16.76 18.05
C GLY A 11 -11.76 15.55 17.95
N LEU A 12 -12.06 14.89 19.07
CA LEU A 12 -13.06 13.82 19.15
C LEU A 12 -14.44 14.33 18.70
N ARG A 13 -14.91 15.44 19.28
CA ARG A 13 -16.20 16.06 18.89
C ARG A 13 -16.21 16.50 17.42
N LEU A 14 -15.06 16.93 16.91
CA LEU A 14 -14.89 17.27 15.51
C LEU A 14 -15.04 16.03 14.61
N ALA A 15 -14.48 14.89 15.02
CA ALA A 15 -14.55 13.63 14.29
C ALA A 15 -15.94 12.96 14.36
N THR A 16 -16.68 13.14 15.46
CA THR A 16 -18.01 12.52 15.67
C THR A 16 -19.18 13.45 15.33
N PHE A 17 -18.96 14.51 14.56
CA PHE A 17 -20.02 15.45 14.11
C PHE A 17 -20.78 16.22 15.21
N PHE A 18 -20.31 16.22 16.48
CA PHE A 18 -20.93 16.99 17.57
C PHE A 18 -20.66 18.49 17.47
N PRO A 19 -21.63 19.37 17.81
CA PRO A 19 -21.48 20.82 17.67
C PRO A 19 -20.21 21.34 18.37
N LEU A 20 -19.51 22.23 17.68
CA LEU A 20 -18.20 22.73 18.08
C LEU A 20 -18.01 24.17 17.58
N HIS A 21 -17.29 24.97 18.35
CA HIS A 21 -16.88 26.32 17.98
C HIS A 21 -15.36 26.43 17.93
N SER A 22 -14.85 27.44 17.20
CA SER A 22 -13.41 27.71 17.12
C SER A 22 -12.77 28.01 18.48
N THR A 23 -13.53 28.53 19.44
CA THR A 23 -13.07 28.83 20.80
C THR A 23 -12.83 27.60 21.66
N ASP A 24 -13.31 26.43 21.27
CA ASP A 24 -13.10 25.17 21.98
C ASP A 24 -11.65 24.68 21.84
N PHE A 25 -10.93 25.16 20.81
CA PHE A 25 -9.52 24.83 20.58
C PHE A 25 -8.58 25.85 21.23
N ARG A 26 -7.60 25.33 21.96
CA ARG A 26 -6.45 26.11 22.45
C ARG A 26 -5.36 26.09 21.38
N VAL A 27 -5.43 27.05 20.47
CA VAL A 27 -4.49 27.18 19.35
C VAL A 27 -3.17 27.79 19.83
N SER A 28 -2.09 27.03 19.72
CA SER A 28 -0.72 27.54 19.90
C SER A 28 0.28 26.56 19.29
N ILE A 29 1.48 27.05 18.96
CA ILE A 29 2.57 26.22 18.41
C ILE A 29 2.94 25.08 19.38
N ARG A 30 2.96 25.35 20.69
CA ARG A 30 3.22 24.32 21.70
C ARG A 30 2.16 23.22 21.72
N GLN A 31 0.89 23.57 21.50
CA GLN A 31 -0.18 22.58 21.42
C GLN A 31 -0.10 21.78 20.13
N LEU A 32 0.20 22.42 19.00
CA LEU A 32 0.45 21.71 17.74
C LEU A 32 1.58 20.70 17.89
N ALA A 33 2.74 21.12 18.42
CA ALA A 33 3.88 20.22 18.64
C ALA A 33 3.52 19.03 19.56
N ALA A 34 2.77 19.28 20.64
CA ALA A 34 2.33 18.21 21.53
C ALA A 34 1.34 17.24 20.86
N LEU A 35 0.43 17.73 20.02
CA LEU A 35 -0.50 16.90 19.26
C LEU A 35 0.22 16.06 18.21
N LEU A 36 1.19 16.63 17.50
CA LEU A 36 2.03 15.92 16.54
C LEU A 36 2.82 14.78 17.20
N LEU A 37 3.35 15.00 18.41
CA LEU A 37 4.01 13.94 19.16
C LEU A 37 3.04 12.82 19.55
N VAL A 38 1.80 13.15 19.91
CA VAL A 38 0.77 12.15 20.20
C VAL A 38 0.39 11.38 18.95
N GLU A 39 0.14 12.05 17.83
CA GLU A 39 -0.16 11.45 16.53
C GLU A 39 0.95 10.49 16.09
N PHE A 40 2.21 10.94 16.15
CA PHE A 40 3.36 10.11 15.82
C PHE A 40 3.48 8.90 16.76
N ALA A 41 3.35 9.09 18.08
CA ALA A 41 3.41 7.99 19.05
C ALA A 41 2.28 6.96 18.85
N LEU A 42 1.08 7.42 18.50
CA LEU A 42 -0.04 6.54 18.16
C LEU A 42 0.24 5.77 16.87
N GLY A 43 0.76 6.43 15.84
CA GLY A 43 1.17 5.78 14.59
C GLY A 43 2.22 4.69 14.82
N LEU A 44 3.25 4.97 15.62
CA LEU A 44 4.26 3.99 16.01
C LEU A 44 3.64 2.81 16.77
N GLY A 45 2.72 3.08 17.70
CA GLY A 45 2.05 2.05 18.49
C GLY A 45 1.12 1.17 17.67
N ILE A 46 0.38 1.74 16.72
CA ILE A 46 -0.48 0.98 15.79
C ILE A 46 0.39 0.10 14.89
N SER A 47 1.42 0.67 14.28
CA SER A 47 2.34 -0.09 13.42
C SER A 47 3.03 -1.22 14.20
N LEU A 48 3.40 -1.00 15.47
CA LEU A 48 3.94 -2.06 16.33
C LEU A 48 2.90 -3.13 16.66
N ALA A 49 1.65 -2.74 16.90
CA ALA A 49 0.57 -3.69 17.21
C ALA A 49 0.16 -4.55 16.00
N MET A 50 0.41 -4.07 14.79
CA MET A 50 0.19 -4.80 13.53
C MET A 50 1.41 -5.63 13.11
N LEU A 51 2.53 -5.53 13.83
CA LEU A 51 3.75 -6.26 13.53
C LEU A 51 3.65 -7.71 14.00
N ASP A 52 3.70 -8.65 13.06
CA ASP A 52 3.79 -10.07 13.36
C ASP A 52 5.25 -10.50 13.61
N GLY A 53 5.66 -10.50 14.88
CA GLY A 53 6.96 -11.02 15.31
C GLY A 53 8.00 -9.96 15.66
N ALA A 54 9.28 -10.27 15.42
CA ALA A 54 10.37 -9.33 15.62
C ALA A 54 10.45 -8.36 14.44
N GLY A 55 10.79 -7.10 14.73
CA GLY A 55 10.99 -6.12 13.68
C GLY A 55 11.90 -5.00 14.13
N ARG A 56 12.48 -4.35 13.14
CA ARG A 56 13.40 -3.23 13.30
C ARG A 56 12.71 -1.92 12.97
N PHE A 57 13.08 -0.88 13.70
CA PHE A 57 12.57 0.46 13.45
C PHE A 57 13.04 0.99 12.09
N ASN A 58 12.12 1.53 11.31
CA ASN A 58 12.40 2.20 10.04
C ASN A 58 12.56 3.72 10.24
N PRO A 59 13.76 4.29 10.09
CA PRO A 59 13.96 5.74 10.20
C PRO A 59 13.16 6.56 9.19
N ASP A 60 12.82 5.98 8.04
CA ASP A 60 12.08 6.67 6.98
C ASP A 60 10.65 7.03 7.41
N ALA A 61 10.09 6.35 8.40
CA ALA A 61 8.81 6.70 9.00
C ALA A 61 8.83 8.08 9.67
N VAL A 62 9.98 8.52 10.21
CA VAL A 62 10.15 9.88 10.75
C VAL A 62 10.12 10.90 9.60
N VAL A 63 10.79 10.59 8.49
CA VAL A 63 10.82 11.46 7.31
C VAL A 63 9.42 11.61 6.73
N GLN A 64 8.67 10.52 6.60
CA GLN A 64 7.28 10.56 6.14
C GLN A 64 6.38 11.35 7.09
N ALA A 65 6.52 11.18 8.41
CA ALA A 65 5.74 11.94 9.38
C ALA A 65 6.01 13.46 9.25
N LEU A 66 7.28 13.86 9.13
CA LEU A 66 7.66 15.26 8.90
C LEU A 66 7.12 15.80 7.56
N ALA A 67 7.13 14.98 6.51
CA ALA A 67 6.55 15.34 5.22
C ALA A 67 5.03 15.57 5.31
N ALA A 68 4.30 14.69 6.01
CA ALA A 68 2.85 14.82 6.23
C ALA A 68 2.50 16.10 7.01
N VAL A 69 3.28 16.43 8.05
CA VAL A 69 3.14 17.68 8.81
C VAL A 69 3.40 18.89 7.92
N THR A 70 4.46 18.84 7.12
CA THR A 70 4.81 19.93 6.19
C THR A 70 3.69 20.18 5.18
N LEU A 71 3.13 19.11 4.61
CA LEU A 71 2.02 19.20 3.67
C LEU A 71 0.76 19.75 4.33
N THR A 72 0.44 19.31 5.55
CA THR A 72 -0.70 19.82 6.33
C THR A 72 -0.56 21.32 6.59
N LEU A 73 0.63 21.78 7.00
CA LEU A 73 0.92 23.19 7.22
C LEU A 73 0.90 24.00 5.92
N ALA A 74 1.38 23.44 4.81
CA ALA A 74 1.32 24.08 3.51
C ALA A 74 -0.13 24.30 3.06
N VAL A 75 -0.99 23.29 3.19
CA VAL A 75 -2.43 23.41 2.91
C VAL A 75 -3.08 24.45 3.83
N ALA A 76 -2.76 24.42 5.14
CA ALA A 76 -3.28 25.38 6.10
C ALA A 76 -2.89 26.82 5.73
N ALA A 77 -1.62 27.03 5.32
CA ALA A 77 -1.11 28.32 4.89
C ALA A 77 -1.75 28.80 3.59
N LEU A 78 -1.90 27.91 2.60
CA LEU A 78 -2.58 28.21 1.34
C LEU A 78 -4.03 28.61 1.57
N LEU A 79 -4.77 27.85 2.39
CA LEU A 79 -6.15 28.16 2.75
C LEU A 79 -6.24 29.48 3.53
N ALA A 80 -5.34 29.72 4.49
CA ALA A 80 -5.33 30.94 5.28
C ALA A 80 -5.05 32.19 4.41
N ALA A 81 -4.12 32.08 3.45
CA ALA A 81 -3.80 33.13 2.51
C ALA A 81 -4.96 33.40 1.53
N TRP A 82 -5.50 32.34 0.93
CA TRP A 82 -6.57 32.45 -0.08
C TRP A 82 -7.89 32.93 0.52
N LEU A 83 -8.26 32.41 1.70
CA LEU A 83 -9.47 32.82 2.42
C LEU A 83 -9.25 34.08 3.29
N ARG A 84 -8.06 34.68 3.25
CA ARG A 84 -7.67 35.90 3.98
C ARG A 84 -7.98 35.83 5.48
N THR A 85 -7.78 34.66 6.07
CA THR A 85 -8.08 34.39 7.48
C THR A 85 -6.84 33.82 8.16
N PRO A 86 -5.97 34.63 8.78
CA PRO A 86 -4.71 34.17 9.34
C PRO A 86 -4.89 33.18 10.50
N ALA A 87 -5.99 33.28 11.24
CA ALA A 87 -6.35 32.33 12.30
C ALA A 87 -6.50 30.89 11.79
N LEU A 88 -6.80 30.71 10.50
CA LEU A 88 -6.98 29.41 9.88
C LEU A 88 -5.67 28.61 9.84
N LEU A 89 -4.50 29.25 9.70
CA LEU A 89 -3.23 28.52 9.56
C LEU A 89 -2.98 27.60 10.76
N LEU A 90 -2.88 28.17 11.96
CA LEU A 90 -2.67 27.38 13.18
C LEU A 90 -3.96 26.71 13.64
N GLY A 91 -5.12 27.35 13.44
CA GLY A 91 -6.40 26.81 13.86
C GLY A 91 -6.78 25.52 13.14
N TYR A 92 -6.59 25.47 11.82
CA TYR A 92 -6.77 24.26 11.01
C TYR A 92 -5.76 23.20 11.41
N ALA A 93 -4.45 23.51 11.42
CA ALA A 93 -3.42 22.54 11.76
C ALA A 93 -3.62 21.90 13.15
N VAL A 94 -4.04 22.68 14.15
CA VAL A 94 -4.38 22.16 15.49
C VAL A 94 -5.64 21.31 15.45
N ALA A 95 -6.69 21.71 14.72
CA ALA A 95 -7.93 20.95 14.62
C ALA A 95 -7.73 19.60 13.91
N THR A 96 -6.95 19.58 12.82
CA THR A 96 -6.66 18.36 12.05
C THR A 96 -5.79 17.38 12.82
N THR A 97 -4.73 17.86 13.47
CA THR A 97 -3.87 17.01 14.33
C THR A 97 -4.60 16.56 15.59
N ALA A 98 -5.50 17.38 16.15
CA ALA A 98 -6.30 16.99 17.30
C ALA A 98 -7.31 15.87 16.99
N MET A 99 -7.83 15.80 15.77
CA MET A 99 -8.71 14.71 15.34
C MET A 99 -7.94 13.45 14.87
N ALA A 100 -6.62 13.52 14.72
CA ALA A 100 -5.80 12.42 14.20
C ALA A 100 -6.02 11.07 14.92
N PRO A 101 -6.15 10.99 16.26
CA PRO A 101 -6.43 9.72 16.93
C PRO A 101 -7.74 9.07 16.46
N MET A 102 -8.77 9.86 16.16
CA MET A 102 -10.02 9.35 15.62
C MET A 102 -9.89 8.99 14.15
N LEU A 103 -9.14 9.76 13.36
CA LEU A 103 -8.85 9.40 11.97
C LEU A 103 -8.13 8.05 11.91
N LEU A 104 -7.11 7.83 12.73
CA LEU A 104 -6.41 6.55 12.84
C LEU A 104 -7.39 5.43 13.24
N ALA A 105 -8.26 5.67 14.22
CA ALA A 105 -9.28 4.70 14.62
C ALA A 105 -10.26 4.35 13.49
N TYR A 106 -10.69 5.34 12.70
CA TYR A 106 -11.54 5.11 11.53
C TYR A 106 -10.80 4.40 10.40
N THR A 107 -9.53 4.75 10.15
CA THR A 107 -8.72 4.12 9.12
C THR A 107 -8.48 2.64 9.44
N TYR A 108 -7.84 2.35 10.58
CA TYR A 108 -7.43 0.98 10.91
C TYR A 108 -8.58 0.16 11.51
N GLY A 109 -9.30 0.72 12.47
CA GLY A 109 -10.42 0.03 13.13
C GLY A 109 -11.64 -0.10 12.22
N GLY A 110 -11.91 0.92 11.41
CA GLY A 110 -12.99 0.86 10.42
C GLY A 110 -12.70 -0.11 9.29
N TYR A 111 -11.45 -0.18 8.80
CA TYR A 111 -11.06 -1.17 7.81
C TYR A 111 -11.11 -2.59 8.36
N ALA A 112 -10.60 -2.83 9.56
CA ALA A 112 -10.72 -4.14 10.22
C ALA A 112 -12.19 -4.56 10.43
N LEU A 113 -13.08 -3.60 10.71
CA LEU A 113 -14.51 -3.87 10.79
C LEU A 113 -15.10 -4.17 9.40
N TRP A 114 -14.69 -3.45 8.36
CA TRP A 114 -15.10 -3.68 6.97
C TRP A 114 -14.74 -5.09 6.53
N GLU A 115 -13.50 -5.52 6.73
CA GLU A 115 -13.05 -6.90 6.45
C GLU A 115 -13.86 -7.93 7.22
N ARG A 116 -14.19 -7.66 8.49
CA ARG A 116 -14.98 -8.59 9.32
C ARG A 116 -16.44 -8.70 8.91
N LEU A 117 -17.01 -7.64 8.33
CA LEU A 117 -18.36 -7.65 7.81
C LEU A 117 -18.45 -8.41 6.48
N ASP A 118 -17.31 -8.59 5.79
CA ASP A 118 -17.18 -9.27 4.50
C ASP A 118 -18.28 -8.85 3.50
N PRO A 119 -18.42 -7.53 3.23
CA PRO A 119 -19.38 -7.09 2.25
C PRO A 119 -18.98 -7.63 0.88
N ASP A 120 -19.96 -8.11 0.10
CA ASP A 120 -19.78 -8.51 -1.31
C ASP A 120 -19.59 -7.27 -2.21
N LEU A 121 -18.55 -6.49 -1.90
CA LEU A 121 -18.18 -5.21 -2.49
C LEU A 121 -16.66 -5.16 -2.60
N ASP A 122 -16.17 -4.58 -3.69
CA ASP A 122 -14.73 -4.38 -3.88
C ASP A 122 -14.10 -3.43 -2.84
N ASP A 123 -12.81 -3.62 -2.56
CA ASP A 123 -12.02 -2.82 -1.62
C ASP A 123 -11.97 -1.31 -1.94
N TRP A 124 -12.13 -0.92 -3.21
CA TRP A 124 -12.15 0.50 -3.58
C TRP A 124 -13.36 1.23 -2.98
N VAL A 125 -14.45 0.51 -2.65
CA VAL A 125 -15.62 1.11 -2.00
C VAL A 125 -15.25 1.63 -0.62
N TRP A 126 -14.48 0.87 0.17
CA TRP A 126 -13.95 1.34 1.45
C TRP A 126 -13.11 2.61 1.27
N THR A 127 -12.22 2.61 0.27
CA THR A 127 -11.37 3.77 -0.03
C THR A 127 -12.20 5.02 -0.32
N LEU A 128 -13.30 4.91 -1.08
CA LEU A 128 -14.19 6.04 -1.36
C LEU A 128 -14.96 6.52 -0.12
N LEU A 129 -15.47 5.59 0.69
CA LEU A 129 -16.16 5.92 1.94
C LEU A 129 -15.22 6.64 2.92
N TRP A 130 -13.99 6.13 3.03
CA TRP A 130 -12.93 6.73 3.82
C TRP A 130 -12.57 8.13 3.28
N LEU A 131 -12.38 8.29 1.97
CA LEU A 131 -12.07 9.58 1.35
C LEU A 131 -13.17 10.62 1.58
N ALA A 132 -14.44 10.21 1.46
CA ALA A 132 -15.60 11.05 1.73
C ALA A 132 -15.65 11.48 3.21
N LEU A 133 -15.41 10.55 4.14
CA LEU A 133 -15.39 10.82 5.57
C LEU A 133 -14.28 11.81 5.93
N VAL A 134 -13.02 11.52 5.54
CA VAL A 134 -11.86 12.37 5.88
C VAL A 134 -12.03 13.77 5.27
N THR A 135 -12.49 13.86 4.02
CA THR A 135 -12.74 15.15 3.36
C THR A 135 -13.82 15.95 4.09
N ALA A 136 -14.92 15.30 4.49
CA ALA A 136 -15.98 15.96 5.25
C ALA A 136 -15.48 16.51 6.60
N LEU A 137 -14.61 15.75 7.29
CA LEU A 137 -13.98 16.18 8.54
C LEU A 137 -13.01 17.34 8.35
N GLN A 138 -12.18 17.31 7.31
CA GLN A 138 -11.27 18.40 6.95
C GLN A 138 -12.04 19.68 6.58
N MET A 139 -13.09 19.56 5.77
CA MET A 139 -14.00 20.66 5.44
C MET A 139 -14.65 21.25 6.71
N ARG A 140 -15.07 20.38 7.63
CA ARG A 140 -15.63 20.79 8.91
C ARG A 140 -14.62 21.60 9.74
N ALA A 141 -13.36 21.18 9.78
CA ALA A 141 -12.28 21.92 10.44
C ALA A 141 -12.07 23.32 9.84
N VAL A 142 -12.11 23.47 8.51
CA VAL A 142 -12.03 24.78 7.83
C VAL A 142 -13.20 25.68 8.23
N ARG A 143 -14.42 25.13 8.25
CA ARG A 143 -15.66 25.87 8.53
C ARG A 143 -15.76 26.41 9.96
N LEU A 144 -14.96 25.92 10.90
CA LEU A 144 -14.87 26.48 12.25
C LEU A 144 -14.32 27.90 12.25
N TRP A 145 -13.44 28.20 11.30
CA TRP A 145 -12.71 29.47 11.25
C TRP A 145 -13.30 30.44 10.22
N VAL A 146 -13.92 29.91 9.16
CA VAL A 146 -14.42 30.73 8.05
C VAL A 146 -15.80 30.24 7.58
N PRO A 147 -16.83 31.10 7.56
CA PRO A 147 -18.06 30.80 6.86
C PRO A 147 -17.83 30.85 5.36
N LEU A 148 -18.05 29.73 4.67
CA LEU A 148 -17.89 29.64 3.22
C LEU A 148 -19.25 29.63 2.52
N GLY A 149 -19.37 30.34 1.39
CA GLY A 149 -20.47 30.16 0.44
C GLY A 149 -20.28 28.91 -0.42
N PHE A 150 -21.33 28.49 -1.15
CA PHE A 150 -21.34 27.22 -1.90
C PHE A 150 -20.13 27.03 -2.84
N LEU A 151 -19.83 28.01 -3.71
CA LEU A 151 -18.71 27.92 -4.65
C LEU A 151 -17.36 27.72 -3.95
N ARG A 152 -17.10 28.51 -2.90
CA ARG A 152 -15.85 28.37 -2.13
C ARG A 152 -15.76 27.03 -1.40
N ARG A 153 -16.89 26.50 -0.91
CA ARG A 153 -16.92 25.15 -0.30
C ARG A 153 -16.50 24.11 -1.33
N ALA A 154 -17.13 24.08 -2.50
CA ALA A 154 -16.81 23.11 -3.54
C ALA A 154 -15.33 23.17 -3.94
N THR A 155 -14.75 24.37 -4.08
CA THR A 155 -13.33 24.52 -4.40
C THR A 155 -12.40 24.08 -3.28
N VAL A 156 -12.70 24.42 -2.02
CA VAL A 156 -11.92 23.92 -0.87
C VAL A 156 -12.02 22.40 -0.77
N GLU A 157 -13.19 21.84 -0.98
CA GLU A 157 -13.43 20.39 -0.96
C GLU A 157 -12.60 19.69 -2.03
N LEU A 158 -12.65 20.17 -3.27
CA LEU A 158 -11.86 19.66 -4.37
C LEU A 158 -10.36 19.72 -4.08
N LEU A 159 -9.87 20.81 -3.48
CA LEU A 159 -8.48 20.94 -3.07
C LEU A 159 -8.12 19.88 -2.01
N LEU A 160 -8.95 19.71 -0.98
CA LEU A 160 -8.70 18.76 0.10
C LEU A 160 -8.71 17.31 -0.41
N VAL A 161 -9.67 16.95 -1.27
CA VAL A 161 -9.72 15.66 -1.96
C VAL A 161 -8.47 15.45 -2.79
N GLY A 162 -8.07 16.44 -3.61
CA GLY A 162 -6.88 16.36 -4.45
C GLY A 162 -5.61 16.14 -3.64
N VAL A 163 -5.47 16.81 -2.49
CA VAL A 163 -4.33 16.60 -1.58
C VAL A 163 -4.36 15.20 -0.96
N LEU A 164 -5.53 14.70 -0.54
CA LEU A 164 -5.64 13.35 0.01
C LEU A 164 -5.31 12.29 -1.03
N ILE A 165 -5.82 12.41 -2.25
CA ILE A 165 -5.47 11.51 -3.36
C ILE A 165 -3.95 11.57 -3.59
N PHE A 166 -3.36 12.76 -3.66
CA PHE A 166 -1.91 12.88 -3.81
C PHE A 166 -1.14 12.20 -2.67
N GLN A 167 -1.62 12.27 -1.43
CA GLN A 167 -1.02 11.54 -0.30
C GLN A 167 -1.14 10.03 -0.43
N LEU A 168 -2.26 9.51 -0.94
CA LEU A 168 -2.45 8.07 -1.18
C LEU A 168 -1.49 7.54 -2.26
N TRP A 169 -1.07 8.39 -3.20
CA TRP A 169 -0.08 8.04 -4.23
C TRP A 169 1.37 8.10 -3.75
N LEU A 170 1.64 8.72 -2.59
CA LEU A 170 2.98 8.71 -2.00
C LEU A 170 3.26 7.35 -1.35
N PRO A 171 4.47 6.79 -1.52
CA PRO A 171 4.87 5.55 -0.84
C PRO A 171 4.67 5.69 0.67
N GLN A 172 3.84 4.81 1.22
CA GLN A 172 3.66 4.71 2.67
C GLN A 172 4.79 3.87 3.25
N GLN A 173 5.40 4.33 4.33
CA GLN A 173 6.46 3.65 5.08
C GLN A 173 5.86 3.13 6.38
N ASP A 174 6.02 1.84 6.63
CA ASP A 174 5.74 1.28 7.95
C ASP A 174 6.83 1.68 8.93
N ALA A 175 6.43 1.97 10.17
CA ALA A 175 7.37 2.34 11.22
C ALA A 175 8.24 1.17 11.67
N TRP A 176 7.75 -0.06 11.48
CA TRP A 176 8.43 -1.29 11.83
C TRP A 176 8.51 -2.18 10.60
N ILE A 177 9.72 -2.58 10.25
CA ILE A 177 9.97 -3.56 9.20
C ILE A 177 10.07 -4.91 9.89
N ALA A 178 9.22 -5.85 9.51
CA ALA A 178 9.33 -7.23 10.00
C ALA A 178 10.70 -7.79 9.63
N ASP A 179 11.38 -8.34 10.63
CA ASP A 179 12.57 -9.14 10.39
C ASP A 179 12.05 -10.43 9.76
N ALA A 180 12.12 -10.52 8.43
CA ALA A 180 11.89 -11.78 7.76
C ALA A 180 12.79 -12.81 8.46
N PRO A 181 12.28 -14.02 8.80
CA PRO A 181 13.16 -15.09 9.26
C PRO A 181 14.28 -15.15 8.25
N GLU A 182 15.54 -15.14 8.71
CA GLU A 182 16.73 -15.19 7.86
C GLU A 182 16.59 -16.37 6.89
N ALA A 183 15.90 -16.15 5.79
CA ALA A 183 15.90 -16.97 4.61
C ALA A 183 17.27 -16.67 4.05
N ASP A 184 18.23 -17.40 4.61
CA ASP A 184 19.61 -17.51 4.24
C ASP A 184 20.07 -16.31 3.40
N ALA A 185 20.75 -15.35 4.04
CA ALA A 185 21.29 -14.17 3.37
C ALA A 185 22.24 -14.50 2.18
N SER A 186 22.43 -15.79 1.86
CA SER A 186 22.92 -16.32 0.60
C SER A 186 22.10 -15.90 -0.63
N VAL A 187 20.81 -15.55 -0.50
CA VAL A 187 20.01 -15.05 -1.65
C VAL A 187 20.42 -13.62 -2.05
N LEU A 188 21.03 -12.84 -1.15
CA LEU A 188 21.58 -11.51 -1.46
C LEU A 188 23.07 -11.54 -1.83
N ASP A 189 23.65 -12.72 -2.08
CA ASP A 189 24.89 -12.76 -2.85
C ASP A 189 24.56 -12.22 -4.25
N THR A 190 25.05 -11.03 -4.57
CA THR A 190 24.91 -10.40 -5.89
C THR A 190 25.37 -11.36 -7.00
N GLY A 191 26.25 -12.33 -6.66
CA GLY A 191 26.66 -13.43 -7.54
C GLY A 191 25.58 -14.49 -7.81
N GLY A 192 24.63 -14.73 -6.91
CA GLY A 192 23.58 -15.74 -7.05
C GLY A 192 22.56 -15.39 -8.14
N HIS A 193 22.07 -14.15 -8.18
CA HIS A 193 21.11 -13.70 -9.20
C HIS A 193 21.77 -13.52 -10.58
N GLU A 194 23.01 -13.03 -10.61
CA GLU A 194 23.78 -12.88 -11.86
C GLU A 194 24.15 -14.24 -12.45
N ALA A 195 24.66 -15.18 -11.64
CA ALA A 195 24.95 -16.53 -12.09
C ALA A 195 23.69 -17.26 -12.59
N LEU A 196 22.55 -17.10 -11.90
CA LEU A 196 21.27 -17.64 -12.35
C LEU A 196 20.90 -17.08 -13.73
N LEU A 197 21.02 -15.77 -13.95
CA LEU A 197 20.72 -15.13 -15.24
C LEU A 197 21.60 -15.69 -16.37
N TYR A 198 22.90 -15.83 -16.14
CA TYR A 198 23.81 -16.40 -17.14
C TYR A 198 23.56 -17.90 -17.39
N GLN A 199 23.12 -18.64 -16.38
CA GLN A 199 22.78 -20.05 -16.50
C GLN A 199 21.47 -20.28 -17.27
N GLN A 200 20.51 -19.34 -17.23
CA GLN A 200 19.18 -19.52 -17.84
C GLN A 200 19.22 -19.88 -19.32
N ARG A 201 20.17 -19.34 -20.08
CA ARG A 201 20.30 -19.70 -21.50
C ARG A 201 20.57 -21.18 -21.69
N GLY A 202 21.49 -21.75 -20.90
CA GLY A 202 21.80 -23.18 -20.96
C GLY A 202 20.63 -24.06 -20.52
N VAL A 203 19.87 -23.62 -19.50
CA VAL A 203 18.68 -24.33 -19.03
C VAL A 203 17.57 -24.32 -20.08
N LEU A 204 17.34 -23.17 -20.73
CA LEU A 204 16.36 -23.05 -21.81
C LEU A 204 16.75 -23.91 -23.02
N ASP A 205 17.97 -23.75 -23.54
CA ASP A 205 18.44 -24.50 -24.71
C ASP A 205 18.43 -26.01 -24.43
N GLY A 206 18.86 -26.43 -23.24
CA GLY A 206 18.81 -27.83 -22.81
C GLY A 206 17.39 -28.38 -22.74
N THR A 207 16.44 -27.59 -22.21
CA THR A 207 15.04 -28.01 -22.10
C THR A 207 14.37 -28.11 -23.47
N LEU A 208 14.64 -27.16 -24.38
CA LEU A 208 14.11 -27.17 -25.75
C LEU A 208 14.66 -28.36 -26.56
N ASN A 209 15.97 -28.61 -26.47
CA ASN A 209 16.61 -29.73 -27.17
C ASN A 209 16.17 -31.11 -26.64
N ALA A 210 15.70 -31.18 -25.40
CA ALA A 210 15.17 -32.40 -24.80
C ALA A 210 13.72 -32.71 -25.24
N LEU A 211 13.03 -31.79 -25.92
CA LEU A 211 11.69 -32.04 -26.43
C LEU A 211 11.74 -33.09 -27.54
N GLN A 212 10.90 -34.11 -27.42
CA GLN A 212 10.79 -35.17 -28.41
C GLN A 212 10.20 -34.60 -29.70
N ALA A 213 10.76 -35.03 -30.84
CA ALA A 213 10.20 -34.71 -32.14
C ALA A 213 8.82 -35.35 -32.34
N GLN A 214 8.08 -34.84 -33.31
CA GLN A 214 6.83 -35.44 -33.75
C GLN A 214 7.10 -36.85 -34.31
N ARG A 215 6.23 -37.79 -33.96
CA ARG A 215 6.25 -39.15 -34.51
C ARG A 215 5.73 -39.13 -35.96
N PRO A 216 6.39 -39.84 -36.90
CA PRO A 216 5.85 -40.03 -38.24
C PRO A 216 4.42 -40.57 -38.18
N ASP A 217 3.54 -40.00 -39.02
CA ASP A 217 2.14 -40.42 -39.18
C ASP A 217 1.25 -40.32 -37.91
N VAL A 218 1.70 -39.60 -36.88
CA VAL A 218 0.92 -39.29 -35.66
C VAL A 218 0.84 -37.78 -35.47
N SER A 219 -0.36 -37.26 -35.20
CA SER A 219 -0.53 -35.87 -34.77
C SER A 219 -0.22 -35.77 -33.27
N ASP A 220 0.96 -35.23 -32.96
CA ASP A 220 1.40 -35.03 -31.58
C ASP A 220 1.05 -33.61 -31.09
N LEU A 221 0.65 -33.51 -29.83
CA LEU A 221 0.41 -32.23 -29.16
C LEU A 221 1.66 -31.80 -28.39
N TYR A 222 1.97 -30.50 -28.46
CA TYR A 222 2.98 -29.86 -27.63
C TYR A 222 2.31 -28.90 -26.65
N PHE A 223 2.77 -28.91 -25.41
CA PHE A 223 2.26 -28.02 -24.37
C PHE A 223 3.34 -27.01 -23.99
N VAL A 224 2.99 -25.72 -23.99
CA VAL A 224 3.86 -24.65 -23.48
C VAL A 224 3.10 -23.90 -22.40
N GLY A 225 3.57 -24.04 -21.17
CA GLY A 225 3.06 -23.35 -20.00
C GLY A 225 3.88 -22.10 -19.68
N PHE A 226 3.22 -20.96 -19.43
CA PHE A 226 3.88 -19.71 -19.06
C PHE A 226 3.33 -19.18 -17.73
N ALA A 227 4.15 -19.21 -16.67
CA ALA A 227 3.81 -18.68 -15.35
C ALA A 227 4.71 -17.49 -15.00
N GLY A 228 4.32 -16.30 -15.46
CA GLY A 228 5.11 -15.07 -15.34
C GLY A 228 5.09 -14.39 -13.95
N TYR A 229 4.14 -14.74 -13.08
CA TYR A 229 4.02 -14.14 -11.75
C TYR A 229 4.67 -15.03 -10.70
N GLY A 230 5.66 -14.50 -9.98
CA GLY A 230 6.50 -15.27 -9.05
C GLY A 230 6.51 -14.81 -7.60
N TRP A 231 5.62 -13.88 -7.20
CA TRP A 231 5.51 -13.45 -5.80
C TRP A 231 4.93 -14.54 -4.89
N GLN A 232 4.12 -15.43 -5.47
CA GLN A 232 3.47 -16.53 -4.77
C GLN A 232 3.71 -17.84 -5.52
N ASP A 233 3.79 -18.95 -4.78
CA ASP A 233 4.02 -20.28 -5.37
C ASP A 233 2.79 -20.91 -6.03
N VAL A 234 1.62 -20.26 -5.96
CA VAL A 234 0.34 -20.80 -6.45
C VAL A 234 0.41 -21.09 -7.95
N PHE A 235 0.94 -20.15 -8.74
CA PHE A 235 1.03 -20.30 -10.20
C PHE A 235 1.97 -21.43 -10.63
N MET A 236 3.06 -21.66 -9.90
CA MET A 236 3.96 -22.79 -10.15
C MET A 236 3.24 -24.13 -9.89
N LYS A 237 2.49 -24.24 -8.79
CA LYS A 237 1.73 -25.45 -8.45
C LYS A 237 0.62 -25.73 -9.47
N GLU A 238 -0.12 -24.70 -9.86
CA GLU A 238 -1.15 -24.81 -10.90
C GLU A 238 -0.54 -25.23 -12.24
N MET A 239 0.55 -24.60 -12.66
CA MET A 239 1.22 -24.94 -13.91
C MET A 239 1.71 -26.39 -13.93
N ASN A 240 2.31 -26.86 -12.84
CA ASN A 240 2.72 -28.26 -12.72
C ASN A 240 1.54 -29.23 -12.78
N THR A 241 0.40 -28.85 -12.20
CA THR A 241 -0.83 -29.64 -12.25
C THR A 241 -1.39 -29.71 -13.67
N VAL A 242 -1.46 -28.58 -14.38
CA VAL A 242 -1.91 -28.54 -15.78
C VAL A 242 -0.96 -29.33 -16.69
N ARG A 243 0.35 -29.17 -16.52
CA ARG A 243 1.34 -29.97 -17.28
C ARG A 243 1.13 -31.46 -17.07
N ALA A 244 0.96 -31.93 -15.83
CA ALA A 244 0.72 -33.34 -15.54
C ALA A 244 -0.58 -33.86 -16.16
N LEU A 245 -1.62 -33.02 -16.22
CA LEU A 245 -2.87 -33.33 -16.92
C LEU A 245 -2.63 -33.52 -18.42
N PHE A 246 -1.88 -32.61 -19.06
CA PHE A 246 -1.56 -32.72 -20.48
C PHE A 246 -0.71 -33.95 -20.79
N ASP A 247 0.30 -34.19 -19.97
CA ASP A 247 1.20 -35.34 -20.08
C ASP A 247 0.44 -36.67 -19.96
N SER A 248 -0.63 -36.72 -19.16
CA SER A 248 -1.42 -37.94 -18.97
C SER A 248 -2.57 -38.12 -19.95
N ARG A 249 -3.30 -37.04 -20.28
CA ARG A 249 -4.53 -37.10 -21.09
C ARG A 249 -4.29 -36.90 -22.57
N PHE A 250 -3.25 -36.17 -22.94
CA PHE A 250 -3.00 -35.73 -24.33
C PHE A 250 -1.64 -36.21 -24.87
N ASP A 251 -1.00 -37.18 -24.20
CA ASP A 251 0.27 -37.81 -24.63
C ASP A 251 1.40 -36.80 -24.90
N THR A 252 1.45 -35.71 -24.11
CA THR A 252 2.47 -34.66 -24.24
C THR A 252 3.74 -34.95 -23.43
N ARG A 253 3.88 -36.16 -22.84
CA ARG A 253 5.11 -36.52 -22.10
C ARG A 253 6.31 -36.41 -23.02
N GLY A 254 7.34 -35.68 -22.57
CA GLY A 254 8.51 -35.38 -23.39
C GLY A 254 8.28 -34.30 -24.46
N ARG A 255 7.08 -33.70 -24.53
CA ARG A 255 6.67 -32.62 -25.45
C ARG A 255 6.01 -31.44 -24.71
N SER A 256 6.23 -31.37 -23.40
CA SER A 256 5.73 -30.32 -22.53
C SER A 256 6.88 -29.46 -22.00
N LEU A 257 6.76 -28.15 -22.19
CA LEU A 257 7.64 -27.12 -21.65
C LEU A 257 6.87 -26.28 -20.63
N ALA A 258 7.48 -25.99 -19.49
CA ALA A 258 6.97 -25.03 -18.52
C ALA A 258 8.03 -23.95 -18.29
N LEU A 259 7.62 -22.70 -18.43
CA LEU A 259 8.40 -21.51 -18.11
C LEU A 259 7.85 -20.93 -16.81
N LEU A 260 8.68 -20.84 -15.76
CA LEU A 260 8.21 -20.56 -14.39
C LEU A 260 9.05 -19.47 -13.70
N ASN A 261 8.38 -18.48 -13.11
CA ASN A 261 9.00 -17.56 -12.16
C ASN A 261 8.70 -18.03 -10.73
N SER A 262 9.65 -18.69 -10.06
CA SER A 262 9.56 -19.08 -8.64
C SER A 262 10.95 -19.27 -8.05
N THR A 263 11.17 -18.83 -6.81
CA THR A 263 12.45 -19.03 -6.08
C THR A 263 12.83 -20.49 -5.90
N GLN A 264 11.86 -21.42 -5.98
CA GLN A 264 12.10 -22.84 -5.82
C GLN A 264 12.60 -23.54 -7.09
N THR A 265 12.39 -22.95 -8.28
CA THR A 265 12.64 -23.61 -9.57
C THR A 265 13.71 -22.93 -10.42
N GLN A 266 14.27 -21.80 -9.97
CA GLN A 266 15.18 -20.94 -10.74
C GLN A 266 16.44 -21.63 -11.27
N SER A 267 16.94 -22.67 -10.60
CA SER A 267 18.18 -23.37 -10.99
C SER A 267 17.99 -24.49 -12.01
N GLY A 268 16.75 -24.96 -12.23
CA GLY A 268 16.49 -26.15 -13.04
C GLY A 268 15.33 -26.04 -14.03
N VAL A 269 14.54 -24.97 -13.97
CA VAL A 269 13.45 -24.70 -14.92
C VAL A 269 13.68 -23.35 -15.58
N PRO A 270 13.46 -23.20 -16.90
CA PRO A 270 13.62 -21.91 -17.55
C PRO A 270 12.65 -20.86 -16.98
N ILE A 271 13.17 -19.66 -16.74
CA ILE A 271 12.35 -18.54 -16.28
C ILE A 271 11.32 -18.09 -17.32
N ALA A 272 10.17 -17.64 -16.84
CA ALA A 272 9.08 -17.12 -17.67
C ALA A 272 9.39 -15.70 -18.15
N THR A 273 10.14 -15.61 -19.24
CA THR A 273 10.43 -14.36 -19.97
C THR A 273 9.83 -14.40 -21.37
N THR A 274 9.58 -13.22 -21.95
CA THR A 274 9.13 -13.10 -23.34
C THR A 274 10.15 -13.68 -24.32
N THR A 275 11.44 -13.53 -24.05
CA THR A 275 12.53 -14.14 -24.84
C THR A 275 12.49 -15.66 -24.80
N ALA A 276 12.29 -16.26 -23.62
CA ALA A 276 12.17 -17.72 -23.50
C ALA A 276 10.92 -18.26 -24.21
N LEU A 277 9.80 -17.54 -24.11
CA LEU A 277 8.57 -17.91 -24.81
C LEU A 277 8.72 -17.81 -26.33
N GLN A 278 9.38 -16.76 -26.84
CA GLN A 278 9.68 -16.63 -28.26
C GLN A 278 10.56 -17.79 -28.76
N ALA A 279 11.60 -18.14 -28.01
CA ALA A 279 12.46 -19.27 -28.34
C ALA A 279 11.72 -20.61 -28.35
N ALA A 280 10.73 -20.79 -27.46
CA ALA A 280 9.90 -22.00 -27.41
C ALA A 280 8.91 -22.15 -28.57
N LEU A 281 8.56 -21.04 -29.24
CA LEU A 281 7.57 -20.99 -30.31
C LEU A 281 8.19 -20.86 -31.71
N ALA A 282 9.51 -20.71 -31.80
CA ALA A 282 10.27 -20.56 -33.04
C ALA A 282 10.51 -21.91 -33.71
#